data_AF-A0A6H9HLH7-F1
#
_entry.id   AF-A0A6H9HLH7-F1
#
_cell.length_a   1.000
_cell.length_b   1.000
_cell.length_c   1.000
_cell.angle_alpha   90.00
_cell.angle_beta   90.00
_cell.angle_gamma   90.00
#
_symmetry.space_group_name_H-M   'P 1'
#
loop_
_entity.id
_entity.type
_entity.pdbx_description
1 polymer ?
#
loop_
_entity_poly.entity_id
_entity_poly.type
_entity_poly.pdbx_seq_one_letter_code
_entity_poly.pdbx_strand_id
1 'polypeptide(L)'
;MTSRRPVLFGGLFGGSAALIGGPSALARSAVVRPPADTGALSGEIAMLERLMTRTLEGELGDEATARQLASIMAEAGFRWHYPTFSAREADSIVAYSFGYRSATGKVDPDTGLSDGEETPVPGPVNEMLAEAVHAIARIRPVRVYAQWEIAEALVSRYQMKDVTAIYPVKAADGRKTYLSTDGVAKAAVQLAGSAAALGNVAVVGHRDHAKRCILVSRENGMRAAAAREVPLPVEYDPESAQPWTRRRDAYLLNDIIAQLMMARTRMRETLPKS
;
A
#
# COMPACT_ATOMS: atom_id res chain seq x y z
N MET A 1 -5.35 -70.81 6.80
CA MET A 1 -6.45 -71.81 6.83
C MET A 1 -7.15 -71.63 8.16
N THR A 2 -8.21 -70.82 8.26
CA THR A 2 -9.64 -71.13 8.06
C THR A 2 -10.36 -69.80 7.73
N SER A 3 -11.02 -69.63 6.58
CA SER A 3 -12.45 -69.93 6.31
C SER A 3 -13.38 -69.36 7.40
N ARG A 4 -14.28 -68.38 7.16
CA ARG A 4 -15.50 -68.53 6.34
C ARG A 4 -16.01 -67.21 5.71
N ARG A 5 -16.01 -67.24 4.38
CA ARG A 5 -16.97 -66.83 3.31
C ARG A 5 -18.42 -66.35 3.62
N PRO A 6 -19.15 -65.78 2.61
CA PRO A 6 -19.85 -64.49 2.61
C PRO A 6 -21.38 -64.61 2.36
N VAL A 7 -22.11 -63.48 2.13
CA VAL A 7 -23.25 -63.26 1.19
C VAL A 7 -23.54 -61.73 1.20
N LEU A 8 -23.39 -60.90 0.15
CA LEU A 8 -24.07 -60.70 -1.16
C LEU A 8 -25.52 -60.19 -1.10
N PHE A 9 -25.76 -58.93 -1.48
CA PHE A 9 -26.92 -58.33 -2.18
C PHE A 9 -26.61 -56.82 -2.31
N GLY A 10 -26.70 -56.09 -3.42
CA GLY A 10 -27.23 -56.35 -4.76
C GLY A 10 -27.79 -55.03 -5.33
N GLY A 11 -27.20 -54.48 -6.41
CA GLY A 11 -27.75 -53.53 -7.41
C GLY A 11 -28.30 -52.16 -6.94
N LEU A 12 -28.51 -51.15 -7.77
CA LEU A 12 -28.23 -50.84 -9.18
C LEU A 12 -28.38 -49.30 -9.31
N PHE A 13 -27.51 -48.69 -10.14
CA PHE A 13 -27.69 -47.50 -10.99
C PHE A 13 -28.64 -46.35 -10.60
N GLY A 14 -28.09 -45.13 -10.61
CA GLY A 14 -28.85 -43.89 -10.78
C GLY A 14 -27.90 -42.70 -10.89
N GLY A 15 -27.64 -42.25 -12.12
CA GLY A 15 -26.85 -41.06 -12.38
C GLY A 15 -27.54 -39.80 -11.88
N SER A 16 -26.75 -38.83 -11.43
CA SER A 16 -27.14 -37.41 -11.40
C SER A 16 -25.88 -36.57 -11.54
N ALA A 17 -25.74 -35.98 -12.72
CA ALA A 17 -24.95 -34.79 -12.91
C ALA A 17 -25.61 -33.66 -12.12
N ALA A 18 -24.85 -32.99 -11.25
CA ALA A 18 -25.24 -31.73 -10.63
C ALA A 18 -24.06 -30.75 -10.72
N LEU A 19 -24.01 -30.04 -11.84
CA LEU A 19 -23.38 -28.72 -11.95
C LEU A 19 -24.33 -27.71 -11.31
N ILE A 20 -24.05 -27.21 -10.10
CA ILE A 20 -24.47 -25.87 -9.61
C ILE A 20 -23.48 -25.52 -8.49
N GLY A 21 -22.46 -24.69 -8.72
CA GLY A 21 -22.58 -23.24 -8.56
C GLY A 21 -21.93 -22.85 -7.23
N GLY A 22 -20.63 -22.59 -7.25
CA GLY A 22 -19.92 -22.07 -6.08
C GLY A 22 -20.41 -20.67 -5.72
N PRO A 23 -20.45 -20.29 -4.43
CA PRO A 23 -20.44 -18.89 -4.08
C PRO A 23 -18.98 -18.43 -4.23
N SER A 24 -18.64 -17.86 -5.38
CA SER A 24 -17.61 -16.82 -5.41
C SER A 24 -18.04 -15.78 -4.40
N ALA A 25 -17.38 -15.75 -3.26
CA ALA A 25 -17.42 -14.62 -2.35
C ALA A 25 -16.76 -13.45 -3.08
N LEU A 26 -17.52 -12.79 -3.96
CA LEU A 26 -17.27 -11.42 -4.36
C LEU A 26 -17.31 -10.63 -3.05
N ALA A 27 -16.14 -10.40 -2.48
CA ALA A 27 -15.94 -9.41 -1.45
C ALA A 27 -16.60 -8.13 -1.98
N ARG A 28 -17.70 -7.75 -1.35
CA ARG A 28 -18.32 -6.45 -1.60
C ARG A 28 -17.25 -5.44 -1.21
N SER A 29 -16.58 -4.86 -2.20
CA SER A 29 -15.78 -3.66 -2.00
C SER A 29 -16.73 -2.65 -1.36
N ALA A 30 -16.57 -2.45 -0.05
CA ALA A 30 -17.34 -1.46 0.66
C ALA A 30 -16.78 -0.12 0.15
N VAL A 31 -17.47 0.47 -0.82
CA VAL A 31 -17.19 1.82 -1.29
C VAL A 31 -17.47 2.74 -0.11
N VAL A 32 -16.45 2.99 0.71
CA VAL A 32 -16.49 4.03 1.73
C VAL A 32 -16.58 5.34 0.97
N ARG A 33 -17.65 6.09 1.26
CA ARG A 33 -17.92 7.43 0.72
C ARG A 33 -16.63 8.27 0.82
N PRO A 34 -16.27 9.07 -0.20
CA PRO A 34 -15.18 10.03 -0.06
C PRO A 34 -15.43 10.89 1.19
N PRO A 35 -14.37 11.27 1.93
CA PRO A 35 -14.52 12.08 3.12
C PRO A 35 -15.41 13.31 2.83
N ALA A 36 -16.26 13.64 3.81
CA ALA A 36 -17.25 14.70 3.72
C ALA A 36 -16.62 16.07 3.41
N ASP A 37 -17.48 16.98 2.94
CA ASP A 37 -17.22 18.36 2.52
C ASP A 37 -15.91 18.96 3.05
N THR A 38 -14.93 19.08 2.15
CA THR A 38 -13.54 19.44 2.49
C THR A 38 -13.43 20.82 3.13
N GLY A 39 -14.40 21.71 2.93
CA GLY A 39 -14.39 23.08 3.47
C GLY A 39 -14.56 23.15 4.99
N ALA A 40 -15.56 22.44 5.55
CA ALA A 40 -15.84 22.47 6.98
C ALA A 40 -14.73 21.80 7.80
N LEU A 41 -14.28 20.62 7.35
CA LEU A 41 -13.14 19.92 7.96
C LEU A 41 -11.84 20.73 7.87
N SER A 42 -11.64 21.50 6.80
CA SER A 42 -10.46 22.40 6.71
C SER A 42 -10.48 23.49 7.77
N GLY A 43 -11.66 24.06 8.07
CA GLY A 43 -11.83 25.06 9.12
C GLY A 43 -11.56 24.51 10.52
N GLU A 44 -12.05 23.31 10.82
CA GLU A 44 -11.81 22.61 12.09
C GLU A 44 -10.33 22.26 12.28
N ILE A 45 -9.67 21.73 11.25
CA ILE A 45 -8.24 21.45 11.29
C ILE A 45 -7.43 22.74 11.53
N ALA A 46 -7.80 23.85 10.90
CA ALA A 46 -7.15 25.14 11.14
C ALA A 46 -7.36 25.64 12.58
N MET A 47 -8.52 25.38 13.18
CA MET A 47 -8.76 25.71 14.59
C MET A 47 -7.93 24.83 15.53
N LEU A 48 -7.84 23.53 15.24
CA LEU A 48 -6.99 22.59 15.97
C LEU A 48 -5.52 22.99 15.90
N GLU A 49 -5.01 23.30 14.70
CA GLU A 49 -3.62 23.75 14.52
C GLU A 49 -3.33 25.02 15.32
N ARG A 50 -4.24 26.00 15.35
CA ARG A 50 -4.11 27.20 16.20
C ARG A 50 -4.08 26.86 17.70
N LEU A 51 -4.87 25.89 18.15
CA LEU A 51 -4.85 25.44 19.54
C LEU A 51 -3.52 24.77 19.87
N MET A 52 -3.05 23.88 19.00
CA MET A 52 -1.76 23.20 19.14
C MET A 52 -0.60 24.21 19.20
N THR A 53 -0.59 25.22 18.33
CA THR A 53 0.43 26.29 18.37
C THR A 53 0.43 27.00 19.71
N ARG A 54 -0.72 27.47 20.21
CA ARG A 54 -0.78 28.17 21.51
C ARG A 54 -0.33 27.29 22.67
N THR A 55 -0.74 26.02 22.69
CA THR A 55 -0.32 25.09 23.74
C THR A 55 1.19 24.87 23.69
N LEU A 56 1.75 24.59 22.51
CA LEU A 56 3.20 24.40 22.35
C LEU A 56 4.00 25.67 22.64
N GLU A 57 3.51 26.84 22.29
CA GLU A 57 4.14 28.13 22.61
C GLU A 57 4.24 28.32 24.12
N GLY A 58 3.16 28.02 24.86
CA GLY A 58 3.16 28.09 26.32
C GLY A 58 4.18 27.14 26.97
N GLU A 59 4.38 25.96 26.41
CA GLU A 59 5.33 24.96 26.92
C GLU A 59 6.79 25.23 26.51
N LEU A 60 7.01 25.75 25.30
CA LEU A 60 8.34 25.90 24.70
C LEU A 60 8.91 27.33 24.85
N GLY A 61 8.06 28.33 25.05
CA GLY A 61 8.46 29.74 25.05
C GLY A 61 8.91 30.27 23.68
N ASP A 62 8.59 29.55 22.59
CA ASP A 62 9.01 29.87 21.22
C ASP A 62 7.84 29.67 20.25
N GLU A 63 7.21 30.78 19.84
CA GLU A 63 6.06 30.79 18.92
C GLU A 63 6.42 30.22 17.54
N ALA A 64 7.62 30.52 17.03
CA ALA A 64 8.02 30.10 15.69
C ALA A 64 8.20 28.58 15.63
N THR A 65 8.90 28.01 16.62
CA THR A 65 9.05 26.56 16.76
C THR A 65 7.70 25.88 17.01
N ALA A 66 6.86 26.45 17.89
CA ALA A 66 5.53 25.93 18.17
C ALA A 66 4.64 25.86 16.91
N ARG A 67 4.67 26.91 16.09
CA ARG A 67 3.94 26.97 14.81
C ARG A 67 4.42 25.90 13.84
N GLN A 68 5.74 25.71 13.71
CA GLN A 68 6.30 24.71 12.81
C GLN A 68 5.93 23.29 13.24
N LEU A 69 6.07 22.97 14.53
CA LEU A 69 5.73 21.65 15.07
C LEU A 69 4.22 21.36 14.96
N ALA A 70 3.36 22.32 15.30
CA ALA A 70 1.92 22.17 15.16
C ALA A 70 1.52 21.85 13.71
N SER A 71 2.11 22.53 12.74
CA SER A 71 1.83 22.30 11.33
C SER A 71 2.25 20.92 10.85
N ILE A 72 3.45 20.46 11.25
CA ILE A 72 3.95 19.10 10.95
C ILE A 72 3.02 18.04 11.54
N MET A 73 2.60 18.21 12.80
CA MET A 73 1.71 17.27 13.48
C MET A 73 0.31 17.26 12.85
N ALA A 74 -0.24 18.43 12.50
CA ALA A 74 -1.51 18.55 11.81
C ALA A 74 -1.47 17.87 10.44
N GLU A 75 -0.40 18.07 9.69
CA GLU A 75 -0.18 17.44 8.39
C GLU A 75 -0.11 15.91 8.50
N ALA A 76 0.69 15.37 9.42
CA ALA A 76 0.87 13.93 9.57
C ALA A 76 -0.39 13.23 10.15
N GLY A 77 -1.03 13.83 11.16
CA GLY A 77 -2.09 13.18 11.94
C GLY A 77 -3.53 13.46 11.50
N PHE A 78 -3.78 14.62 10.91
CA PHE A 78 -5.16 15.13 10.73
C PHE A 78 -5.52 15.42 9.27
N ARG A 79 -4.54 15.49 8.35
CA ARG A 79 -4.78 15.71 6.91
C ARG A 79 -4.54 14.44 6.11
N TRP A 80 -5.55 13.59 5.99
CA TRP A 80 -5.44 12.31 5.27
C TRP A 80 -5.67 12.40 3.75
N HIS A 81 -6.05 13.57 3.26
CA HIS A 81 -6.28 13.80 1.84
C HIS A 81 -4.97 13.76 1.06
N TYR A 82 -5.06 13.30 -0.18
CA TYR A 82 -3.95 13.27 -1.12
C TYR A 82 -4.40 13.81 -2.48
N PRO A 83 -3.47 14.38 -3.26
CA PRO A 83 -3.79 14.95 -4.56
C PRO A 83 -4.25 13.85 -5.53
N THR A 84 -5.20 14.21 -6.40
CA THR A 84 -5.72 13.33 -7.44
C THR A 84 -5.77 14.03 -8.80
N PHE A 85 -5.63 13.25 -9.87
CA PHE A 85 -5.85 13.69 -11.25
C PHE A 85 -6.66 12.63 -12.01
N SER A 86 -7.12 12.93 -13.24
CA SER A 86 -7.87 11.94 -14.03
C SER A 86 -6.95 10.81 -14.48
N ALA A 87 -7.35 9.55 -14.34
CA ALA A 87 -6.62 8.40 -14.87
C ALA A 87 -6.21 8.55 -16.35
N ARG A 88 -6.94 9.35 -17.14
CA ARG A 88 -6.63 9.66 -18.54
C ARG A 88 -5.35 10.46 -18.75
N GLU A 89 -4.91 11.21 -17.74
CA GLU A 89 -3.72 12.05 -17.77
C GLU A 89 -2.46 11.30 -17.28
N ALA A 90 -2.61 10.02 -16.89
CA ALA A 90 -1.48 9.20 -16.45
C ALA A 90 -0.57 8.85 -17.63
N ASP A 91 0.73 8.92 -17.38
CA ASP A 91 1.80 8.45 -18.29
C ASP A 91 2.42 7.13 -17.79
N SER A 92 2.34 6.87 -16.48
CA SER A 92 2.76 5.62 -15.86
C SER A 92 1.98 5.34 -14.57
N ILE A 93 2.06 4.09 -14.09
CA ILE A 93 1.54 3.68 -12.79
C ILE A 93 2.71 3.20 -11.92
N VAL A 94 2.78 3.66 -10.68
CA VAL A 94 3.68 3.09 -9.65
C VAL A 94 2.84 2.49 -8.53
N ALA A 95 3.00 1.19 -8.29
CA ALA A 95 2.18 0.44 -7.34
C ALA A 95 3.00 -0.09 -6.16
N TYR A 96 2.57 0.28 -4.96
CA TYR A 96 3.17 -0.09 -3.68
C TYR A 96 2.33 -1.18 -3.01
N SER A 97 2.95 -2.30 -2.68
CA SER A 97 2.32 -3.39 -1.93
C SER A 97 1.99 -2.97 -0.51
N PHE A 98 1.10 -3.73 0.12
CA PHE A 98 0.66 -3.49 1.49
C PHE A 98 0.69 -4.78 2.28
N GLY A 99 1.77 -4.98 3.03
CA GLY A 99 2.01 -6.24 3.72
C GLY A 99 2.33 -7.38 2.75
N TYR A 100 2.71 -8.50 3.35
CA TYR A 100 2.86 -9.79 2.70
C TYR A 100 2.49 -10.88 3.69
N ARG A 101 2.40 -12.14 3.27
CA ARG A 101 2.25 -13.30 4.16
C ARG A 101 3.57 -14.07 4.24
N SER A 102 3.94 -14.44 5.46
CA SER A 102 5.11 -15.29 5.70
C SER A 102 4.79 -16.72 5.29
N ALA A 103 5.66 -17.36 4.52
CA ALA A 103 5.48 -18.76 4.12
C ALA A 103 5.79 -19.72 5.27
N THR A 104 6.66 -19.31 6.19
CA THR A 104 7.16 -20.13 7.30
C THR A 104 6.66 -19.69 8.67
N GLY A 105 6.07 -18.50 8.76
CA GLY A 105 5.72 -17.83 10.02
C GLY A 105 6.93 -17.20 10.74
N LYS A 106 8.15 -17.31 10.19
CA LYS A 106 9.37 -16.78 10.80
C LYS A 106 9.60 -15.33 10.40
N VAL A 107 8.95 -14.43 11.12
CA VAL A 107 9.15 -12.99 11.01
C VAL A 107 9.59 -12.44 12.35
N ASP A 108 10.46 -11.45 12.30
CA ASP A 108 10.78 -10.64 13.46
C ASP A 108 9.48 -9.97 13.95
N PRO A 109 9.10 -10.14 15.23
CA PRO A 109 7.81 -9.65 15.72
C PRO A 109 7.74 -8.12 15.82
N ASP A 110 8.88 -7.44 15.91
CA ASP A 110 8.97 -5.99 16.07
C ASP A 110 8.99 -5.28 14.72
N THR A 111 9.64 -5.88 13.73
CA THR A 111 9.83 -5.32 12.38
C THR A 111 8.97 -6.00 11.32
N GLY A 112 8.32 -7.13 11.62
CA GLY A 112 7.51 -7.88 10.66
C GLY A 112 8.28 -8.34 9.42
N LEU A 113 9.62 -8.26 9.43
CA LEU A 113 10.49 -8.66 8.33
C LEU A 113 10.93 -10.10 8.53
N SER A 114 11.09 -10.84 7.43
CA SER A 114 11.68 -12.18 7.49
C SER A 114 13.19 -12.10 7.70
N ASP A 115 13.78 -13.23 8.10
CA ASP A 115 15.24 -13.43 8.17
C ASP A 115 15.94 -13.38 6.80
N GLY A 116 15.17 -13.25 5.71
CA GLY A 116 15.65 -13.20 4.33
C GLY A 116 15.72 -14.57 3.65
N GLU A 117 15.45 -15.66 4.37
CA GLU A 117 15.51 -17.04 3.85
C GLU A 117 14.20 -17.47 3.19
N GLU A 118 13.06 -16.95 3.66
CA GLU A 118 11.78 -17.27 3.04
C GLU A 118 11.47 -16.42 1.81
N THR A 119 10.66 -16.99 0.91
CA THR A 119 10.02 -16.23 -0.16
C THR A 119 8.62 -15.85 0.34
N PRO A 120 8.36 -14.55 0.58
CA PRO A 120 7.03 -14.09 0.95
C PRO A 120 5.96 -14.53 -0.05
N VAL A 121 4.70 -14.58 0.39
CA VAL A 121 3.55 -14.84 -0.48
C VAL A 121 2.71 -13.56 -0.57
N PRO A 122 2.18 -13.21 -1.77
CA PRO A 122 1.23 -12.12 -1.89
C PRO A 122 0.00 -12.34 -1.00
N GLY A 123 -0.38 -11.33 -0.20
CA GLY A 123 -1.65 -11.33 0.53
C GLY A 123 -2.82 -10.85 -0.33
N PRO A 124 -4.08 -11.06 0.10
CA PRO A 124 -5.28 -10.65 -0.64
C PRO A 124 -5.35 -9.15 -0.92
N VAL A 125 -4.76 -8.31 -0.05
CA VAL A 125 -4.70 -6.86 -0.27
C VAL A 125 -3.87 -6.52 -1.52
N ASN A 126 -2.80 -7.27 -1.81
CA ASN A 126 -1.99 -7.05 -3.00
C ASN A 126 -2.73 -7.44 -4.28
N GLU A 127 -3.67 -8.40 -4.23
CA GLU A 127 -4.57 -8.70 -5.35
C GLU A 127 -5.56 -7.56 -5.60
N MET A 128 -6.12 -6.96 -4.54
CA MET A 128 -6.98 -5.79 -4.65
C MET A 128 -6.23 -4.57 -5.22
N LEU A 129 -4.95 -4.42 -4.85
CA LEU A 129 -4.08 -3.40 -5.44
C LEU A 129 -3.83 -3.67 -6.92
N ALA A 130 -3.63 -4.94 -7.32
CA ALA A 130 -3.53 -5.31 -8.72
C ALA A 130 -4.82 -5.02 -9.49
N GLU A 131 -5.99 -5.25 -8.88
CA GLU A 131 -7.28 -4.87 -9.47
C GLU A 131 -7.39 -3.35 -9.69
N ALA A 132 -6.97 -2.54 -8.71
CA ALA A 132 -6.93 -1.08 -8.86
C ALA A 132 -5.98 -0.63 -9.98
N VAL A 133 -4.78 -1.21 -10.07
CA VAL A 133 -3.84 -0.95 -11.18
C VAL A 133 -4.48 -1.32 -12.52
N HIS A 134 -5.10 -2.49 -12.63
CA HIS A 134 -5.76 -2.93 -13.85
C HIS A 134 -6.93 -2.01 -14.25
N ALA A 135 -7.71 -1.53 -13.28
CA ALA A 135 -8.79 -0.58 -13.52
C ALA A 135 -8.29 0.75 -14.10
N ILE A 136 -7.17 1.28 -13.60
CA ILE A 136 -6.52 2.47 -14.19
C ILE A 136 -6.03 2.16 -15.60
N ALA A 137 -5.33 1.03 -15.80
CA ALA A 137 -4.79 0.63 -17.09
C ALA A 137 -5.87 0.42 -18.18
N ARG A 138 -7.09 0.02 -17.78
CA ARG A 138 -8.25 -0.04 -18.67
C ARG A 138 -8.74 1.32 -19.15
N ILE A 139 -8.60 2.36 -18.32
CA ILE A 139 -8.96 3.74 -18.70
C ILE A 139 -7.86 4.33 -19.58
N ARG A 140 -6.60 4.07 -19.22
CA ARG A 140 -5.41 4.60 -19.88
C ARG A 140 -4.31 3.54 -19.89
N PRO A 141 -4.06 2.85 -21.02
CA PRO A 141 -2.98 1.88 -21.12
C PRO A 141 -1.63 2.58 -21.04
N VAL A 142 -0.88 2.31 -19.98
CA VAL A 142 0.45 2.86 -19.68
C VAL A 142 1.33 1.81 -19.01
N ARG A 143 2.64 2.08 -18.95
CA ARG A 143 3.60 1.20 -18.28
C ARG A 143 3.37 1.19 -16.76
N VAL A 144 3.45 0.00 -16.18
CA VAL A 144 3.29 -0.23 -14.75
C VAL A 144 4.63 -0.59 -14.13
N TYR A 145 5.00 0.08 -13.05
CA TYR A 145 6.11 -0.28 -12.17
C TYR A 145 5.50 -0.69 -10.82
N ALA A 146 5.53 -1.98 -10.50
CA ALA A 146 4.82 -2.51 -9.34
C ALA A 146 5.75 -3.34 -8.47
N GLN A 147 5.58 -3.28 -7.15
CA GLN A 147 6.17 -4.29 -6.28
C GLN A 147 5.76 -5.69 -6.73
N TRP A 148 6.68 -6.64 -6.62
CA TRP A 148 6.57 -7.96 -7.23
C TRP A 148 5.26 -8.69 -6.88
N GLU A 149 4.71 -8.54 -5.67
CA GLU A 149 3.44 -9.14 -5.27
C GLU A 149 2.28 -8.71 -6.18
N ILE A 150 2.22 -7.42 -6.47
CA ILE A 150 1.22 -6.83 -7.34
C ILE A 150 1.52 -7.20 -8.79
N ALA A 151 2.79 -7.15 -9.20
CA ALA A 151 3.20 -7.47 -10.56
C ALA A 151 2.83 -8.92 -10.95
N GLU A 152 3.07 -9.88 -10.06
CA GLU A 152 2.70 -11.28 -10.26
C GLU A 152 1.18 -11.46 -10.38
N ALA A 153 0.41 -10.77 -9.53
CA ALA A 153 -1.06 -10.78 -9.64
C ALA A 153 -1.54 -10.16 -10.97
N LEU A 154 -0.91 -9.07 -11.44
CA LEU A 154 -1.24 -8.44 -12.72
C LEU A 154 -0.99 -9.37 -13.92
N VAL A 155 0.14 -10.07 -13.92
CA VAL A 155 0.49 -11.00 -15.00
C VAL A 155 -0.39 -12.26 -14.95
N SER A 156 -0.54 -12.88 -13.78
CA SER A 156 -1.26 -14.15 -13.65
C SER A 156 -2.78 -14.02 -13.84
N ARG A 157 -3.40 -12.98 -13.28
CA ARG A 157 -4.87 -12.80 -13.29
C ARG A 157 -5.38 -11.98 -14.46
N TYR A 158 -4.64 -10.94 -14.85
CA TYR A 158 -5.07 -9.99 -15.88
C TYR A 158 -4.25 -10.08 -17.18
N GLN A 159 -3.23 -10.95 -17.24
CA GLN A 159 -2.39 -11.17 -18.42
C GLN A 159 -1.75 -9.89 -18.95
N MET A 160 -1.49 -8.93 -18.06
CA MET A 160 -0.87 -7.65 -18.42
C MET A 160 0.58 -7.85 -18.83
N LYS A 161 0.99 -7.24 -19.96
CA LYS A 161 2.33 -7.39 -20.53
C LYS A 161 3.28 -6.24 -20.21
N ASP A 162 2.75 -5.02 -20.08
CA ASP A 162 3.52 -3.81 -19.78
C ASP A 162 3.71 -3.58 -18.27
N VAL A 163 4.17 -4.62 -17.57
CA VAL A 163 4.42 -4.61 -16.12
C VAL A 163 5.90 -4.86 -15.84
N THR A 164 6.54 -3.93 -15.15
CA THR A 164 7.90 -4.06 -14.62
C THR A 164 7.83 -4.32 -13.12
N ALA A 165 8.26 -5.50 -12.71
CA ALA A 165 8.29 -5.90 -11.30
C ALA A 165 9.47 -5.28 -10.55
N ILE A 166 9.22 -4.80 -9.34
CA ILE A 166 10.20 -4.28 -8.40
C ILE A 166 10.39 -5.33 -7.30
N TYR A 167 11.54 -6.00 -7.33
CA TYR A 167 11.90 -7.06 -6.39
C TYR A 167 12.70 -6.52 -5.19
N PRO A 168 12.70 -7.25 -4.05
CA PRO A 168 13.64 -7.00 -2.95
C PRO A 168 15.09 -7.00 -3.42
N VAL A 169 15.93 -6.17 -2.78
CA VAL A 169 17.37 -6.13 -3.08
C VAL A 169 18.09 -7.20 -2.28
N LYS A 170 19.12 -7.81 -2.86
CA LYS A 170 20.05 -8.66 -2.09
C LYS A 170 21.09 -7.78 -1.42
N ALA A 171 21.20 -7.88 -0.10
CA ALA A 171 22.30 -7.31 0.66
C ALA A 171 23.62 -8.04 0.34
N ALA A 172 24.75 -7.44 0.71
CA ALA A 172 26.08 -8.00 0.44
C ALA A 172 26.33 -9.37 1.10
N ASP A 173 25.58 -9.68 2.17
CA ASP A 173 25.57 -10.97 2.87
C ASP A 173 24.65 -12.01 2.21
N GLY A 174 24.04 -11.68 1.07
CA GLY A 174 23.14 -12.57 0.31
C GLY A 174 21.68 -12.53 0.76
N ARG A 175 21.36 -11.89 1.91
CA ARG A 175 19.97 -11.82 2.41
C ARG A 175 19.13 -10.89 1.57
N LYS A 176 17.84 -11.23 1.38
CA LYS A 176 16.88 -10.35 0.72
C LYS A 176 16.39 -9.28 1.69
N THR A 177 16.52 -8.01 1.33
CA THR A 177 15.96 -6.88 2.08
C THR A 177 14.69 -6.41 1.39
N TYR A 178 13.56 -6.53 2.09
CA TYR A 178 12.29 -5.97 1.63
C TYR A 178 12.42 -4.46 1.46
N LEU A 179 11.91 -3.93 0.35
CA LEU A 179 12.03 -2.51 0.07
C LEU A 179 11.08 -1.69 0.95
N SER A 180 11.58 -0.59 1.48
CA SER A 180 10.74 0.48 2.03
C SER A 180 9.96 1.18 0.91
N THR A 181 8.94 1.96 1.26
CA THR A 181 8.23 2.82 0.28
C THR A 181 9.20 3.70 -0.51
N ASP A 182 10.26 4.23 0.13
CA ASP A 182 11.30 5.01 -0.55
C ASP A 182 12.16 4.15 -1.48
N GLY A 183 12.53 2.94 -1.05
CA GLY A 183 13.25 1.99 -1.89
C GLY A 183 12.48 1.62 -3.16
N VAL A 184 11.16 1.45 -3.07
CA VAL A 184 10.29 1.20 -4.24
C VAL A 184 10.23 2.42 -5.16
N ALA A 185 10.10 3.63 -4.61
CA ALA A 185 10.10 4.85 -5.40
C ALA A 185 11.42 5.03 -6.18
N LYS A 186 12.55 4.83 -5.51
CA LYS A 186 13.89 4.87 -6.13
C LYS A 186 14.05 3.82 -7.22
N ALA A 187 13.61 2.58 -6.95
CA ALA A 187 13.65 1.51 -7.94
C ALA A 187 12.80 1.84 -9.17
N ALA A 188 11.60 2.39 -9.00
CA ALA A 188 10.76 2.82 -10.12
C ALA A 188 11.43 3.91 -10.97
N VAL A 189 12.02 4.93 -10.33
CA VAL A 189 12.80 5.98 -11.02
C VAL A 189 13.96 5.37 -11.81
N GLN A 190 14.72 4.48 -11.19
CA GLN A 190 15.86 3.82 -11.83
C GLN A 190 15.44 2.97 -13.03
N LEU A 191 14.37 2.18 -12.89
CA LEU A 191 13.83 1.34 -13.95
C LEU A 191 13.25 2.15 -15.12
N ALA A 192 12.72 3.36 -14.85
CA ALA A 192 12.31 4.30 -15.88
C ALA A 192 13.48 5.13 -16.46
N GLY A 193 14.67 5.06 -15.87
CA GLY A 193 15.84 5.84 -16.22
C GLY A 193 15.89 7.24 -15.60
N SER A 194 14.74 7.85 -15.30
CA SER A 194 14.64 9.09 -14.52
C SER A 194 13.22 9.31 -14.01
N ALA A 195 13.05 10.21 -13.03
CA ALA A 195 11.73 10.59 -12.55
C ALA A 195 10.92 11.34 -13.63
N ALA A 196 11.59 12.10 -14.51
CA ALA A 196 10.96 12.79 -15.63
C ALA A 196 10.40 11.82 -16.67
N ALA A 197 11.08 10.69 -16.91
CA ALA A 197 10.63 9.67 -17.85
C ALA A 197 9.33 8.95 -17.42
N LEU A 198 8.96 9.04 -16.13
CA LEU A 198 7.71 8.51 -15.61
C LEU A 198 6.49 9.39 -15.94
N GLY A 199 6.69 10.67 -16.33
CA GLY A 199 5.61 11.61 -16.61
C GLY A 199 4.69 11.85 -15.41
N ASN A 200 3.39 11.98 -15.65
CA ASN A 200 2.37 11.96 -14.59
C ASN A 200 2.19 10.54 -14.06
N VAL A 201 2.52 10.34 -12.78
CA VAL A 201 2.51 9.03 -12.12
C VAL A 201 1.20 8.84 -11.36
N ALA A 202 0.39 7.87 -11.79
CA ALA A 202 -0.72 7.38 -10.99
C ALA A 202 -0.17 6.44 -9.91
N VAL A 203 -0.18 6.89 -8.66
CA VAL A 203 0.27 6.10 -7.52
C VAL A 203 -0.88 5.21 -7.03
N VAL A 204 -0.60 3.91 -6.92
CA VAL A 204 -1.50 2.92 -6.32
C VAL A 204 -0.87 2.38 -5.04
N GLY A 205 -1.64 2.42 -3.96
CA GLY A 205 -1.30 1.83 -2.67
C GLY A 205 -2.58 1.65 -1.87
N HIS A 206 -2.51 0.99 -0.71
CA HIS A 206 -3.66 0.90 0.19
C HIS A 206 -4.17 2.31 0.53
N ARG A 207 -5.48 2.50 0.69
CA ARG A 207 -6.12 3.82 0.83
C ARG A 207 -5.53 4.67 1.97
N ASP A 208 -5.23 4.05 3.11
CA ASP A 208 -4.60 4.72 4.24
C ASP A 208 -3.05 4.86 4.09
N HIS A 209 -2.43 4.17 3.12
CA HIS A 209 -1.00 4.31 2.77
C HIS A 209 -0.74 5.35 1.67
N ALA A 210 -1.73 5.57 0.79
CA ALA A 210 -1.57 6.28 -0.47
C ALA A 210 -0.96 7.66 -0.34
N LYS A 211 -1.33 8.42 0.72
CA LYS A 211 -0.73 9.72 1.02
C LYS A 211 0.79 9.61 1.13
N ARG A 212 1.29 8.71 1.98
CA ARG A 212 2.73 8.54 2.17
C ARG A 212 3.42 8.02 0.91
N CYS A 213 2.80 7.12 0.15
CA CYS A 213 3.35 6.70 -1.14
C CYS A 213 3.56 7.92 -2.06
N ILE A 214 2.54 8.76 -2.22
CA ILE A 214 2.61 9.97 -3.06
C ILE A 214 3.68 10.95 -2.58
N LEU A 215 3.75 11.20 -1.27
CA LEU A 215 4.77 12.09 -0.70
C LEU A 215 6.18 11.58 -0.99
N VAL A 216 6.43 10.29 -0.74
CA VAL A 216 7.73 9.66 -1.00
C VAL A 216 8.07 9.63 -2.49
N SER A 217 7.10 9.34 -3.36
CA SER A 217 7.29 9.43 -4.82
C SER A 217 7.72 10.84 -5.25
N ARG A 218 7.12 11.88 -4.67
CA ARG A 218 7.46 13.29 -4.95
C ARG A 218 8.83 13.68 -4.42
N GLU A 219 9.21 13.21 -3.24
CA GLU A 219 10.58 13.39 -2.71
C GLU A 219 11.63 12.75 -3.63
N ASN A 220 11.26 11.70 -4.37
CA ASN A 220 12.06 11.09 -5.43
C ASN A 220 11.87 11.72 -6.82
N GLY A 221 11.29 12.92 -6.90
CA GLY A 221 11.19 13.73 -8.12
C GLY A 221 10.02 13.40 -9.04
N MET A 222 9.13 12.47 -8.67
CA MET A 222 7.99 12.08 -9.52
C MET A 222 6.85 13.12 -9.48
N ARG A 223 6.14 13.30 -10.59
CA ARG A 223 4.85 14.01 -10.64
C ARG A 223 3.73 13.06 -10.21
N ALA A 224 3.68 12.75 -8.92
CA ALA A 224 2.80 11.71 -8.38
C ALA A 224 1.48 12.24 -7.81
N ALA A 225 0.39 11.53 -8.07
CA ALA A 225 -0.91 11.66 -7.42
C ALA A 225 -1.74 10.37 -7.62
N ALA A 226 -2.86 10.22 -6.90
CA ALA A 226 -3.76 9.09 -7.13
C ALA A 226 -4.70 9.33 -8.33
N ALA A 227 -5.12 8.27 -9.00
CA ALA A 227 -6.16 8.35 -10.04
C ALA A 227 -7.54 8.53 -9.39
N ARG A 228 -8.28 9.58 -9.77
CA ARG A 228 -9.55 9.95 -9.13
C ARG A 228 -10.66 8.92 -9.32
N GLU A 229 -10.69 8.27 -10.48
CA GLU A 229 -11.77 7.39 -10.93
C GLU A 229 -11.71 6.00 -10.31
N VAL A 230 -10.56 5.61 -9.73
CA VAL A 230 -10.33 4.27 -9.23
C VAL A 230 -10.19 4.30 -7.70
N PRO A 231 -11.12 3.69 -6.95
CA PRO A 231 -10.99 3.61 -5.50
C PRO A 231 -9.79 2.73 -5.11
N LEU A 232 -9.12 3.11 -4.03
CA LEU A 232 -8.02 2.34 -3.46
C LEU A 232 -8.54 1.35 -2.39
N PRO A 233 -7.92 0.17 -2.24
CA PRO A 233 -8.35 -0.84 -1.25
C PRO A 233 -8.34 -0.31 0.18
N VAL A 234 -9.28 -0.79 1.01
CA VAL A 234 -9.45 -0.38 2.42
C VAL A 234 -9.33 -1.54 3.40
N GLU A 235 -9.27 -2.75 2.87
CA GLU A 235 -9.19 -4.00 3.60
C GLU A 235 -7.78 -4.24 4.14
N TYR A 236 -7.73 -4.83 5.34
CA TYR A 236 -6.50 -5.25 6.00
C TYR A 236 -6.41 -6.76 5.97
N ASP A 237 -5.18 -7.31 5.92
CA ASP A 237 -4.93 -8.74 5.97
C ASP A 237 -4.54 -9.16 7.40
N PRO A 238 -5.44 -9.80 8.18
CA PRO A 238 -5.13 -10.22 9.55
C PRO A 238 -3.96 -11.21 9.63
N GLU A 239 -3.65 -11.90 8.54
CA GLU A 239 -2.57 -12.89 8.43
C GLU A 239 -1.26 -12.28 7.90
N SER A 240 -1.20 -10.95 7.76
CA SER A 240 0.02 -10.31 7.26
C SER A 240 1.21 -10.57 8.19
N ALA A 241 2.37 -10.84 7.61
CA ALA A 241 3.66 -10.92 8.28
C ALA A 241 3.98 -9.63 9.05
N GLN A 242 3.58 -8.47 8.52
CA GLN A 242 3.81 -7.17 9.12
C GLN A 242 2.69 -6.83 10.12
N PRO A 243 2.94 -6.79 11.44
CA PRO A 243 1.86 -6.65 12.41
C PRO A 243 1.02 -5.37 12.24
N TRP A 244 1.65 -4.28 11.82
CA TRP A 244 0.96 -3.00 11.58
C TRP A 244 0.06 -3.01 10.35
N THR A 245 0.17 -3.97 9.42
CA THR A 245 -0.74 -4.10 8.25
C THR A 245 -1.90 -5.06 8.50
N ARG A 246 -2.06 -5.58 9.73
CA ARG A 246 -3.16 -6.49 10.11
C ARG A 246 -4.45 -5.77 10.50
N ARG A 247 -4.35 -4.52 10.95
CA ARG A 247 -5.49 -3.72 11.44
C ARG A 247 -5.27 -2.23 11.20
N ARG A 248 -6.37 -1.52 11.02
CA ARG A 248 -6.38 -0.12 10.57
C ARG A 248 -5.73 0.87 11.51
N ASP A 249 -6.06 0.82 12.79
CA ASP A 249 -5.51 1.71 13.81
C ASP A 249 -4.02 1.50 14.04
N ALA A 250 -3.54 0.24 14.07
CA ALA A 250 -2.11 -0.05 14.15
C ALA A 250 -1.36 0.55 12.95
N TYR A 251 -1.96 0.44 11.75
CA TYR A 251 -1.40 1.02 10.55
C TYR A 251 -1.37 2.54 10.59
N LEU A 252 -2.49 3.18 10.94
CA LEU A 252 -2.60 4.64 10.94
C LEU A 252 -1.58 5.27 11.90
N LEU A 253 -1.40 4.68 13.10
CA LEU A 253 -0.37 5.15 14.02
C LEU A 253 1.04 4.98 13.44
N ASN A 254 1.33 3.82 12.83
CA ASN A 254 2.60 3.60 12.14
C ASN A 254 2.82 4.60 10.99
N ASP A 255 1.77 4.93 10.23
CA ASP A 255 1.85 5.87 9.12
C ASP A 255 2.09 7.31 9.59
N ILE A 256 1.44 7.74 10.68
CA ILE A 256 1.72 9.04 11.33
C ILE A 256 3.19 9.12 11.74
N ILE A 257 3.71 8.09 12.42
CA ILE A 257 5.11 8.04 12.85
C ILE A 257 6.04 8.13 11.63
N ALA A 258 5.75 7.39 10.56
CA ALA A 258 6.54 7.43 9.34
C ALA A 258 6.54 8.83 8.69
N GLN A 259 5.39 9.50 8.61
CA GLN A 259 5.30 10.87 8.08
C GLN A 259 6.06 11.88 8.97
N LEU A 260 6.03 11.72 10.30
CA LEU A 260 6.82 12.54 11.22
C LEU A 260 8.33 12.29 11.06
N MET A 261 8.74 11.04 10.84
CA MET A 261 10.13 10.70 10.52
C MET A 261 10.59 11.33 9.20
N MET A 262 9.74 11.36 8.16
CA MET A 262 10.02 12.08 6.91
C MET A 262 10.18 13.58 7.17
N ALA A 263 9.29 14.19 7.95
CA ALA A 263 9.39 15.60 8.31
C ALA A 263 10.70 15.91 9.06
N ARG A 264 11.09 15.05 10.01
CA ARG A 264 12.37 15.14 10.71
C ARG A 264 13.55 15.10 9.74
N THR A 265 13.54 14.22 8.74
CA THR A 265 14.60 14.15 7.73
C THR A 265 14.70 15.45 6.93
N ARG A 266 13.57 15.99 6.44
CA ARG A 266 13.54 17.27 5.72
C ARG A 266 14.08 18.43 6.57
N MET A 267 13.71 18.49 7.85
CA MET A 267 14.24 19.51 8.76
C MET A 267 15.77 19.42 8.89
N ARG A 268 16.33 18.21 8.98
CA ARG A 268 17.79 18.02 9.05
C ARG A 268 18.51 18.47 7.78
N GLU A 269 17.90 18.28 6.61
CA GLU A 269 18.47 18.71 5.33
C GLU A 269 18.52 20.24 5.18
N THR A 270 17.65 20.96 5.89
CA THR A 270 17.65 22.44 5.92
C THR A 270 18.65 23.05 6.90
N LEU A 271 19.32 22.23 7.73
CA LEU A 271 20.33 22.74 8.67
C LEU A 271 21.59 23.19 7.92
N PRO A 272 22.29 24.23 8.39
CA PRO A 272 23.60 24.59 7.86
C PRO A 272 24.54 23.39 7.91
N LYS A 273 25.24 23.11 6.82
CA LYS A 273 26.32 22.13 6.81
C LYS A 273 27.48 22.73 7.63
N SER A 274 27.83 22.06 8.73
CA SER A 274 29.01 22.37 9.54
C SER A 274 30.30 22.13 8.76
#